data_AF-A0A1F6MDG3-F1
#
_entry.id   AF-A0A1F6MDG3-F1
#
_cell.length_a   1.000
_cell.length_b   1.000
_cell.length_c   1.000
_cell.angle_alpha   90.00
_cell.angle_beta   90.00
_cell.angle_gamma   90.00
#
_symmetry.space_group_name_H-M   'P 1'
#
loop_
_entity.id
_entity.type
_entity.pdbx_description
1 polymer ?
#
loop_
_entity_poly.entity_id
_entity_poly.type
_entity_poly.pdbx_seq_one_letter_code
_entity_poly.pdbx_strand_id
1 'polypeptide(L)'
;MAFETEQERIRRSREREPARETREAKETRADEEAKRAAAMERAEYLAREVKTSKKQMQNILLNIQQVTQAIAQLRAQLQMAVSTGDPLSVAHDKKRIEDLKKKIAEHQGELESMRTDLVRAEMEELKKGIGVGLSTEQLQQKAEEAVGRMMEEIRK
;
A
#
# COMPACT_ATOMS: atom_id res chain seq x y z
N MET A 1 1.40 -66.97 32.74
CA MET A 1 1.04 -65.54 32.82
C MET A 1 2.21 -64.83 33.47
N ALA A 2 2.89 -63.93 32.76
CA ALA A 2 4.05 -63.20 33.29
C ALA A 2 3.56 -61.99 34.09
N PHE A 3 3.90 -61.94 35.38
CA PHE A 3 3.63 -60.78 36.23
C PHE A 3 4.72 -59.74 35.97
N GLU A 4 4.40 -58.70 35.21
CA GLU A 4 5.22 -57.48 35.16
C GLU A 4 5.32 -56.92 36.59
N THR A 5 6.56 -56.68 37.04
CA THR A 5 6.81 -56.13 38.37
C THR A 5 6.51 -54.62 38.39
N GLU A 6 6.07 -54.11 39.54
CA GLU A 6 5.70 -52.70 39.72
C GLU A 6 6.84 -51.72 39.35
N GLN A 7 8.09 -52.17 39.47
CA GLN A 7 9.28 -51.42 39.03
C GLN A 7 9.38 -51.25 37.51
N GLU A 8 8.92 -52.22 36.72
CA GLU A 8 8.89 -52.14 35.25
C GLU A 8 7.83 -51.14 34.76
N ARG A 9 6.69 -51.06 35.45
CA ARG A 9 5.63 -50.08 35.16
C ARG A 9 6.09 -48.65 35.42
N ILE A 10 6.81 -48.42 36.52
CA ILE A 10 7.33 -47.10 36.90
C ILE A 10 8.44 -46.65 35.93
N ARG A 11 9.31 -47.55 35.48
CA ARG A 11 10.35 -47.24 34.47
C ARG A 11 9.74 -46.89 33.11
N ARG A 12 8.76 -47.66 32.61
CA ARG A 12 8.06 -47.36 31.35
C ARG A 12 7.27 -46.05 31.38
N SER A 13 6.75 -45.66 32.55
CA SER A 13 6.02 -44.40 32.74
C SER A 13 6.95 -43.19 32.59
N ARG A 14 8.11 -43.21 33.26
CA ARG A 14 9.08 -42.10 33.25
C ARG A 14 9.82 -41.90 31.93
N GLU A 15 9.97 -42.94 31.10
CA GLU A 15 10.62 -42.81 29.78
C GLU A 15 9.69 -42.22 28.71
N ARG A 16 8.36 -42.28 28.90
CA ARG A 16 7.36 -41.82 27.92
C ARG A 16 7.02 -40.34 28.02
N GLU A 17 7.05 -39.75 29.22
CA GLU A 17 6.74 -38.33 29.42
C GLU A 17 7.76 -37.35 28.80
N PRO A 18 9.10 -37.48 28.98
CA PRO A 18 10.05 -36.49 28.49
C PRO A 18 10.15 -36.47 26.95
N ALA A 19 9.88 -37.60 26.30
CA ALA A 19 9.86 -37.71 24.84
C ALA A 19 8.61 -37.08 24.21
N ARG A 20 7.50 -36.97 24.96
CA ARG A 20 6.24 -36.37 24.48
C ARG A 20 6.26 -34.85 24.62
N GLU A 21 6.70 -34.33 25.76
CA GLU A 21 6.91 -32.89 25.97
C GLU A 21 7.91 -32.30 24.97
N THR A 22 9.03 -33.00 24.69
CA THR A 22 10.01 -32.51 23.72
C THR A 22 9.51 -32.54 22.28
N ARG A 23 8.51 -33.38 21.96
CA ARG A 23 7.89 -33.43 20.63
C ARG A 23 6.83 -32.35 20.47
N GLU A 24 5.97 -32.16 21.47
CA GLU A 24 4.99 -31.07 21.51
C GLU A 24 5.66 -29.70 21.53
N ALA A 25 6.76 -29.52 22.28
CA ALA A 25 7.56 -28.29 22.30
C ALA A 25 8.28 -28.02 20.96
N LYS A 26 8.63 -29.06 20.20
CA LYS A 26 9.20 -28.92 18.84
C LYS A 26 8.13 -28.58 17.82
N GLU A 27 6.95 -29.19 17.90
CA GLU A 27 5.80 -28.88 17.03
C GLU A 27 5.29 -27.46 17.28
N THR A 28 5.12 -27.03 18.53
CA THR A 28 4.73 -25.64 18.84
C THR A 28 5.78 -24.61 18.40
N ARG A 29 7.08 -24.91 18.54
CA ARG A 29 8.14 -24.04 18.02
C ARG A 29 8.14 -23.96 16.49
N ALA A 30 7.95 -25.09 15.79
CA ALA A 30 7.83 -25.11 14.34
C ALA A 30 6.59 -24.35 13.85
N ASP A 31 5.48 -24.43 14.59
CA ASP A 31 4.23 -23.74 14.29
C ASP A 31 4.35 -22.21 14.53
N GLU A 32 5.07 -21.79 15.57
CA GLU A 32 5.45 -20.39 15.77
C GLU A 32 6.41 -19.87 14.71
N GLU A 33 7.40 -20.66 14.31
CA GLU A 33 8.37 -20.29 13.28
C GLU A 33 7.69 -20.15 11.90
N ALA A 34 6.76 -21.04 11.57
CA ALA A 34 5.92 -20.95 10.37
C ALA A 34 5.02 -19.71 10.40
N LYS A 35 4.42 -19.37 11.55
CA LYS A 35 3.62 -18.14 11.72
C LYS A 35 4.47 -16.88 11.55
N ARG A 36 5.69 -16.85 12.10
CA ARG A 36 6.63 -15.73 11.95
C ARG A 36 7.11 -15.59 10.51
N ALA A 37 7.42 -16.69 9.84
CA ALA A 37 7.80 -16.69 8.43
C ALA A 37 6.66 -16.17 7.54
N ALA A 38 5.42 -16.64 7.76
CA ALA A 38 4.25 -16.17 7.04
C ALA A 38 3.94 -14.69 7.31
N ALA A 39 4.17 -14.20 8.53
CA ALA A 39 4.03 -12.78 8.86
C ALA A 39 5.11 -11.92 8.16
N MET A 40 6.36 -12.39 8.12
CA MET A 40 7.44 -11.71 7.41
C MET A 40 7.19 -11.67 5.89
N GLU A 41 6.75 -12.77 5.29
CA GLU A 41 6.42 -12.83 3.86
C GLU A 41 5.29 -11.86 3.50
N ARG A 42 4.23 -11.80 4.32
CA ARG A 42 3.13 -10.83 4.15
C ARG A 42 3.61 -9.39 4.29
N ALA A 43 4.47 -9.11 5.28
CA ALA A 43 5.04 -7.78 5.48
C ALA A 43 5.91 -7.34 4.28
N GLU A 44 6.73 -8.24 3.74
CA GLU A 44 7.54 -7.96 2.55
C GLU A 44 6.68 -7.72 1.31
N TYR A 45 5.62 -8.52 1.12
CA TYR A 45 4.68 -8.34 0.01
C TYR A 45 4.00 -6.96 0.08
N LEU A 46 3.45 -6.61 1.25
CA LEU A 46 2.81 -5.31 1.48
C LEU A 46 3.79 -4.15 1.25
N ALA A 47 5.02 -4.26 1.73
CA ALA A 47 6.04 -3.23 1.51
C ALA A 47 6.35 -3.01 0.03
N ARG A 48 6.38 -4.09 -0.78
CA ARG A 48 6.58 -4.00 -2.23
C ARG A 48 5.39 -3.36 -2.95
N GLU A 49 4.16 -3.70 -2.57
CA GLU A 49 2.96 -3.10 -3.15
C GLU A 49 2.87 -1.60 -2.83
N VAL A 50 3.09 -1.22 -1.57
CA VAL A 50 3.11 0.19 -1.16
C VAL A 50 4.18 0.95 -1.93
N LYS A 51 5.39 0.40 -2.08
CA LYS A 51 6.47 1.03 -2.86
C LYS A 51 6.09 1.21 -4.33
N THR A 52 5.42 0.22 -4.91
CA THR A 52 4.98 0.25 -6.31
C THR A 52 3.91 1.31 -6.52
N SER A 53 2.92 1.36 -5.63
CA SER A 53 1.86 2.37 -5.64
C SER A 53 2.42 3.79 -5.44
N LYS A 54 3.35 3.98 -4.48
CA LYS A 54 4.09 5.25 -4.30
C LYS A 54 4.76 5.71 -5.59
N LYS A 55 5.46 4.81 -6.29
CA LYS A 55 6.15 5.12 -7.55
C LYS A 55 5.17 5.50 -8.66
N GLN A 56 4.05 4.78 -8.78
CA GLN A 56 3.01 5.09 -9.76
C GLN A 56 2.41 6.49 -9.51
N MET A 57 2.06 6.82 -8.28
CA MET A 57 1.56 8.15 -7.92
C MET A 57 2.61 9.25 -8.17
N GLN A 58 3.88 9.01 -7.87
CA GLN A 58 4.96 9.94 -8.16
C GLN A 58 5.10 10.22 -9.66
N ASN A 59 4.97 9.17 -10.50
CA ASN A 59 5.00 9.32 -11.94
C ASN A 59 3.81 10.15 -12.46
N ILE A 60 2.61 9.96 -11.90
CA ILE A 60 1.44 10.76 -12.27
C ILE A 60 1.65 12.23 -11.89
N LEU A 61 2.19 12.50 -10.70
CA LEU A 61 2.52 13.87 -10.28
C LEU A 61 3.56 14.52 -11.19
N LEU A 62 4.59 13.77 -11.62
CA LEU A 62 5.57 14.25 -12.59
C LEU A 62 4.90 14.61 -13.93
N ASN A 63 3.99 13.76 -14.41
CA ASN A 63 3.23 14.05 -15.63
C ASN A 63 2.39 15.33 -15.50
N ILE A 64 1.71 15.52 -14.36
CA ILE A 64 0.96 16.77 -14.08
C ILE A 64 1.89 17.99 -14.12
N GLN A 65 3.09 17.91 -13.51
CA GLN A 65 4.07 18.99 -13.54
C GLN A 65 4.51 19.32 -14.97
N GLN A 66 4.84 18.30 -15.78
CA GLN A 66 5.23 18.48 -17.18
C GLN A 66 4.11 19.12 -18.01
N VAL A 67 2.87 18.67 -17.84
CA VAL A 67 1.71 19.25 -18.54
C VAL A 67 1.46 20.70 -18.09
N THR A 68 1.65 20.99 -16.80
CA THR A 68 1.54 22.36 -16.26
C THR A 68 2.59 23.28 -16.85
N GLN A 69 3.84 22.82 -16.98
CA GLN A 69 4.92 23.57 -17.63
C GLN A 69 4.62 23.82 -19.10
N ALA A 70 4.10 22.82 -19.82
CA ALA A 70 3.69 22.98 -21.22
C ALA A 70 2.58 24.02 -21.37
N ILE A 71 1.59 24.05 -20.45
CA ILE A 71 0.56 25.10 -20.42
C ILE A 71 1.18 26.48 -20.18
N ALA A 72 2.15 26.61 -19.27
CA ALA A 72 2.83 27.87 -19.00
C ALA A 72 3.58 28.40 -20.23
N GLN A 73 4.27 27.51 -20.96
CA GLN A 73 4.96 27.86 -22.20
C GLN A 73 3.99 28.30 -23.30
N LEU A 74 2.89 27.57 -23.52
CA LEU A 74 1.86 27.95 -24.49
C LEU A 74 1.20 29.29 -24.14
N ARG A 75 1.00 29.58 -22.86
CA ARG A 75 0.50 30.90 -22.41
C ARG A 75 1.47 32.03 -22.73
N ALA A 76 2.78 31.82 -22.54
CA ALA A 76 3.80 32.79 -22.90
C ALA A 76 3.86 33.02 -24.43
N GLN A 77 3.77 31.94 -25.22
CA GLN A 77 3.69 32.01 -26.69
C GLN A 77 2.45 32.79 -27.15
N LEU A 78 1.29 32.54 -26.55
CA LEU A 78 0.07 33.28 -26.82
C LEU A 78 0.19 34.78 -26.53
N GLN A 79 0.83 35.16 -25.41
CA GLN A 79 1.05 36.57 -25.09
C GLN A 79 1.93 37.26 -26.15
N MET A 80 2.94 36.57 -26.66
CA MET A 80 3.78 37.06 -27.75
C MET A 80 3.02 37.12 -29.09
N ALA A 81 2.23 36.10 -29.43
CA ALA A 81 1.48 36.00 -30.69
C ALA A 81 0.36 37.04 -30.81
N VAL A 82 -0.27 37.42 -29.69
CA VAL A 82 -1.24 38.54 -29.66
C VAL A 82 -0.57 39.87 -30.04
N SER A 83 0.73 40.01 -29.78
CA SER A 83 1.50 41.21 -30.14
C SER A 83 1.93 41.24 -31.61
N THR A 84 1.99 40.08 -32.28
CA THR A 84 2.43 39.94 -33.68
C THR A 84 1.28 39.75 -34.67
N GLY A 85 0.05 39.50 -34.19
CA GLY A 85 -1.17 39.61 -35.01
C GLY A 85 -1.57 38.37 -35.83
N ASP A 86 -1.14 37.15 -35.46
CA ASP A 86 -1.57 35.90 -36.12
C ASP A 86 -2.74 35.21 -35.40
N PRO A 87 -3.99 35.32 -35.90
CA PRO A 87 -5.18 34.83 -35.20
C PRO A 87 -5.34 33.30 -35.25
N LEU A 88 -4.79 32.64 -36.27
CA LEU A 88 -4.92 31.18 -36.45
C LEU A 88 -4.04 30.42 -35.48
N SER A 89 -2.81 30.91 -35.26
CA SER A 89 -1.89 30.38 -34.25
C SER A 89 -2.48 30.51 -32.84
N VAL A 90 -3.10 31.66 -32.53
CA VAL A 90 -3.77 31.91 -31.24
C VAL A 90 -4.93 30.94 -30.98
N ALA A 91 -5.75 30.65 -31.99
CA ALA A 91 -6.87 29.71 -31.83
C ALA A 91 -6.39 28.27 -31.58
N HIS A 92 -5.33 27.84 -32.29
CA HIS A 92 -4.73 26.52 -32.12
C HIS A 92 -4.13 26.34 -30.72
N ASP A 93 -3.36 27.32 -30.24
CA ASP A 93 -2.73 27.26 -28.92
C ASP A 93 -3.75 27.28 -27.78
N LYS A 94 -4.85 28.03 -27.92
CA LYS A 94 -5.96 27.99 -26.96
C LYS A 94 -6.58 26.60 -26.87
N LYS A 95 -6.87 25.97 -28.01
CA LYS A 95 -7.38 24.59 -28.06
C LYS A 95 -6.41 23.62 -27.40
N ARG A 96 -5.10 23.77 -27.68
CA ARG A 96 -4.07 22.92 -27.07
C ARG A 96 -4.02 23.06 -25.55
N ILE A 97 -4.18 24.27 -25.01
CA ILE A 97 -4.29 24.50 -23.57
C ILE A 97 -5.50 23.79 -22.97
N GLU A 98 -6.66 23.82 -23.65
CA GLU A 98 -7.86 23.11 -23.18
C GLU A 98 -7.64 21.59 -23.12
N ASP A 99 -7.01 21.02 -24.14
CA ASP A 99 -6.68 19.59 -24.16
C ASP A 99 -5.71 19.22 -23.03
N LEU A 100 -4.70 20.06 -22.77
CA LEU A 100 -3.75 19.84 -21.66
C LEU A 100 -4.43 19.96 -20.29
N LYS A 101 -5.40 20.88 -20.14
CA LYS A 101 -6.21 20.97 -18.90
C LYS A 101 -7.03 19.71 -18.67
N LYS A 102 -7.63 19.14 -19.73
CA LYS A 102 -8.36 17.86 -19.63
C LYS A 102 -7.44 16.74 -19.17
N LYS A 103 -6.22 16.65 -19.71
CA LYS A 103 -5.22 15.67 -19.26
C LYS A 103 -4.82 15.84 -17.79
N ILE A 104 -4.71 17.08 -17.30
CA ILE A 104 -4.48 17.31 -15.86
C ILE A 104 -5.66 16.77 -15.04
N ALA A 105 -6.90 17.04 -15.46
CA ALA A 105 -8.09 16.54 -14.76
C ALA A 105 -8.16 15.00 -14.76
N GLU A 106 -7.80 14.35 -15.85
CA GLU A 106 -7.71 12.89 -15.95
C GLU A 106 -6.68 12.33 -14.96
N HIS A 107 -5.46 12.89 -14.92
CA HIS A 107 -4.42 12.49 -13.97
C HIS A 107 -4.80 12.78 -12.50
N GLN A 108 -5.54 13.86 -12.24
CA GLN A 108 -6.07 14.15 -10.91
C GLN A 108 -7.11 13.11 -10.48
N GLY A 109 -7.99 12.70 -11.39
CA GLY A 109 -8.97 11.64 -11.13
C GLY A 109 -8.29 10.28 -10.88
N GLU A 110 -7.23 9.96 -11.63
CA GLU A 110 -6.43 8.76 -11.42
C GLU A 110 -5.78 8.74 -10.03
N LEU A 111 -5.18 9.86 -9.59
CA LEU A 111 -4.63 10.00 -8.24
C LEU A 111 -5.70 9.84 -7.15
N GLU A 112 -6.90 10.38 -7.37
CA GLU A 112 -8.00 10.26 -6.41
C GLU A 112 -8.48 8.82 -6.31
N SER A 113 -8.64 8.11 -7.44
CA SER A 113 -8.98 6.69 -7.45
C SER A 113 -7.94 5.86 -6.70
N MET A 114 -6.65 6.06 -6.98
CA MET A 114 -5.57 5.36 -6.28
C MET A 114 -5.58 5.64 -4.78
N ARG A 115 -5.86 6.89 -4.37
CA ARG A 115 -6.02 7.24 -2.96
C ARG A 115 -7.16 6.46 -2.31
N THR A 116 -8.32 6.38 -2.97
CA THR A 116 -9.47 5.63 -2.46
C THR A 116 -9.17 4.13 -2.33
N ASP A 117 -8.48 3.55 -3.30
CA ASP A 117 -8.09 2.14 -3.26
C ASP A 117 -7.10 1.85 -2.11
N LEU A 118 -6.13 2.75 -1.89
CA LEU A 118 -5.21 2.66 -0.76
C LEU A 118 -5.92 2.78 0.59
N VAL A 119 -6.89 3.69 0.73
CA VAL A 119 -7.68 3.82 1.95
C VAL A 119 -8.45 2.53 2.22
N ARG A 120 -9.06 1.93 1.20
CA ARG A 120 -9.77 0.64 1.33
C ARG A 120 -8.81 -0.47 1.76
N ALA A 121 -7.64 -0.57 1.14
CA ALA A 121 -6.64 -1.58 1.50
C ALA A 121 -6.17 -1.42 2.95
N GLU A 122 -5.88 -0.19 3.37
CA GLU A 122 -5.44 0.12 4.74
C GLU A 122 -6.54 -0.18 5.77
N MET A 123 -7.81 0.09 5.45
CA MET A 123 -8.93 -0.29 6.31
C MET A 123 -9.00 -1.82 6.52
N GLU A 124 -8.79 -2.60 5.47
CA GLU A 124 -8.80 -4.07 5.57
C GLU A 124 -7.63 -4.61 6.40
N GLU A 125 -6.46 -3.97 6.31
CA GLU A 125 -5.31 -4.33 7.16
C GLU A 125 -5.53 -3.93 8.62
N LEU A 126 -6.07 -2.73 8.88
CA LEU A 126 -6.41 -2.29 10.24
C LEU A 126 -7.43 -3.22 10.90
N LYS A 127 -8.43 -3.73 10.15
CA LYS A 127 -9.41 -4.71 10.66
C LYS A 127 -8.77 -6.03 11.12
N LYS A 128 -7.69 -6.47 10.47
CA LYS A 128 -7.01 -7.74 10.77
C LYS A 128 -6.00 -7.63 11.92
N GLY A 129 -5.62 -6.41 12.30
CA GLY A 129 -4.55 -6.16 13.26
C GLY A 129 -4.98 -5.29 14.45
N ILE A 130 -4.39 -4.11 14.55
CA ILE A 130 -4.50 -3.22 15.73
C ILE A 130 -5.89 -2.56 15.82
N GLY A 131 -6.67 -2.60 14.74
CA GLY A 131 -8.02 -2.04 14.67
C GLY A 131 -9.14 -3.00 15.02
N VAL A 132 -8.84 -4.21 15.51
CA VAL A 132 -9.87 -5.15 15.99
C VAL A 132 -10.68 -4.49 17.10
N GLY A 133 -11.98 -4.32 16.87
CA GLY A 133 -12.91 -3.67 17.81
C GLY A 133 -13.15 -2.18 17.59
N LEU A 134 -12.48 -1.53 16.62
CA LEU A 134 -12.81 -0.16 16.22
C LEU A 134 -14.06 -0.11 15.35
N SER A 135 -14.80 1.00 15.39
CA SER A 135 -15.91 1.23 14.47
C SER A 135 -15.40 1.44 13.04
N THR A 136 -16.26 1.21 12.05
CA THR A 136 -15.94 1.45 10.64
C THR A 136 -15.48 2.88 10.39
N GLU A 137 -16.09 3.87 11.05
CA GLU A 137 -15.70 5.29 10.96
C GLU A 137 -14.30 5.55 11.53
N GLN A 138 -13.96 4.94 12.67
CA GLN A 138 -12.63 5.08 13.26
C GLN A 138 -11.54 4.42 12.40
N LEU A 139 -11.86 3.28 11.78
CA LEU A 139 -10.97 2.61 10.83
C LEU A 139 -10.75 3.46 9.58
N GLN A 140 -11.83 4.06 9.06
CA GLN A 140 -11.76 4.94 7.90
C GLN A 140 -10.92 6.18 8.17
N GLN A 141 -11.13 6.88 9.29
CA GLN A 141 -10.33 8.05 9.65
C GLN A 141 -8.84 7.72 9.77
N LYS A 142 -8.49 6.61 10.43
CA LYS A 142 -7.09 6.17 10.55
C LYS A 142 -6.47 5.82 9.21
N ALA A 143 -7.21 5.14 8.33
CA ALA A 143 -6.76 4.82 6.99
C ALA A 143 -6.55 6.10 6.14
N GLU A 144 -7.49 7.03 6.20
CA GLU A 144 -7.38 8.33 5.51
C GLU A 144 -6.19 9.16 6.01
N GLU A 145 -5.91 9.19 7.32
CA GLU A 145 -4.74 9.85 7.88
C GLU A 145 -3.41 9.19 7.46
N ALA A 146 -3.37 7.85 7.43
CA ALA A 146 -2.19 7.09 7.02
C ALA A 146 -1.89 7.34 5.53
N VAL A 147 -2.90 7.20 4.67
CA VAL A 147 -2.76 7.47 3.23
C VAL A 147 -2.50 8.95 2.98
N GLY A 148 -3.12 9.86 3.72
CA GLY A 148 -2.87 11.30 3.62
C GLY A 148 -1.41 11.67 3.87
N ARG A 149 -0.82 11.12 4.94
CA ARG A 149 0.63 11.27 5.21
C ARG A 149 1.49 10.71 4.10
N MET A 150 1.11 9.54 3.57
CA MET A 150 1.80 8.92 2.42
C MET A 150 1.77 9.83 1.19
N MET A 151 0.62 10.43 0.86
CA MET A 151 0.47 11.34 -0.28
C MET A 151 1.34 12.60 -0.13
N GLU A 152 1.44 13.14 1.09
CA GLU A 152 2.29 14.29 1.38
C GLU A 152 3.79 13.96 1.24
N GLU A 153 4.22 12.73 1.56
CA GLU A 153 5.60 12.30 1.31
C GLU A 153 5.93 12.25 -0.19
N ILE A 154 4.98 11.86 -1.05
CA ILE A 154 5.19 11.75 -2.49
C ILE A 154 5.26 13.13 -3.15
N ARG A 155 4.60 14.14 -2.56
CA ARG A 155 4.58 15.52 -3.05
C ARG A 155 5.85 16.32 -2.76
N LYS A 156 6.67 15.87 -1.79
CA LYS A 156 7.95 16.49 -1.43
C LYS A 156 9.03 16.17 -2.45
#